data_AF-A0A2Z3JRY2-F1
#
_entry.id   AF-A0A2Z3JRY2-F1
#
_cell.length_a   1.000
_cell.length_b   1.000
_cell.length_c   1.000
_cell.angle_alpha   90.00
_cell.angle_beta   90.00
_cell.angle_gamma   90.00
#
_symmetry.space_group_name_H-M   'P 1'
#
loop_
_entity.id
_entity.type
_entity.pdbx_description
1 polymer ?
#
loop_
_entity_poly.entity_id
_entity_poly.type
_entity_poly.pdbx_seq_one_letter_code
_entity_poly.pdbx_strand_id
1 'polypeptide(L)'
;MLETAREVTHGDLAAFLLLTGMWRGEAVELKWDAVDFGRGIATVRATRSISGKRVYEGTPKTKQSRRGVPLTSEALALLRHVQAINIERHAALYAHASAFPYVFPKMCLRSLRGHCWPSGTPSSGS
;
A
#
# COMPACT_ATOMS: atom_id res chain seq x y z
N MET A 1 -17.07 2.06 15.63
CA MET A 1 -16.05 2.96 15.04
C MET A 1 -15.43 2.40 13.76
N LEU A 2 -14.97 1.14 13.72
CA LEU A 2 -14.39 0.54 12.51
C LEU A 2 -15.39 0.39 11.34
N GLU A 3 -16.66 0.08 11.62
CA GLU A 3 -17.71 0.00 10.60
C GLU A 3 -17.99 1.35 9.94
N THR A 4 -18.06 2.43 10.72
CA THR A 4 -18.32 3.78 10.22
C THR A 4 -17.20 4.32 9.33
N ALA A 5 -15.95 3.91 9.56
CA ALA A 5 -14.82 4.34 8.73
C ALA A 5 -14.97 3.85 7.28
N ARG A 6 -15.55 2.67 7.06
CA ARG A 6 -15.62 1.98 5.75
C ARG A 6 -16.45 2.71 4.69
N GLU A 7 -17.36 3.60 5.10
CA GLU A 7 -18.20 4.38 4.18
C GLU A 7 -17.50 5.63 3.62
N VAL A 8 -16.30 5.95 4.13
CA VAL A 8 -15.50 7.08 3.65
C VAL A 8 -14.54 6.61 2.56
N THR A 9 -14.24 7.48 1.57
CA THR A 9 -13.35 7.24 0.41
C THR A 9 -11.97 6.61 0.74
N HIS A 10 -11.57 6.53 2.02
CA HIS A 10 -10.33 5.92 2.51
C HIS A 10 -10.52 5.09 3.80
N GLY A 11 -11.71 4.54 4.02
CA GLY A 11 -12.09 3.86 5.26
C GLY A 11 -11.18 2.73 5.70
N ASP A 12 -10.88 1.82 4.77
CA ASP A 12 -10.02 0.66 5.06
C ASP A 12 -8.60 1.09 5.43
N LEU A 13 -8.08 2.15 4.82
CA LEU A 13 -6.76 2.67 5.19
C LEU A 13 -6.79 3.29 6.58
N ALA A 14 -7.81 4.10 6.90
CA ALA A 14 -7.93 4.69 8.22
C ALA A 14 -8.04 3.60 9.31
N ALA A 15 -8.87 2.58 9.07
CA ALA A 15 -8.97 1.41 9.94
C ALA A 15 -7.62 0.70 10.10
N PHE A 16 -6.89 0.48 9.00
CA PHE A 16 -5.58 -0.17 9.04
C PHE A 16 -4.55 0.63 9.83
N LEU A 17 -4.51 1.96 9.67
CA LEU A 17 -3.62 2.85 10.43
C LEU A 17 -3.93 2.79 11.94
N LEU A 18 -5.22 2.76 12.30
CA LEU A 18 -5.64 2.64 13.71
C LEU A 18 -5.25 1.29 14.32
N LEU A 19 -5.35 0.20 13.55
CA LEU A 19 -5.02 -1.15 14.03
C LEU A 19 -3.53 -1.40 14.16
N THR A 20 -2.70 -0.74 13.36
CA THR A 20 -1.26 -1.03 13.25
C THR A 20 -0.36 0.05 13.81
N GLY A 21 -0.87 1.27 14.01
CA GLY A 21 -0.07 2.45 14.37
C GLY A 21 0.93 2.88 13.29
N MET A 22 0.85 2.32 12.08
CA MET A 22 1.72 2.70 10.97
C MET A 22 1.51 4.16 10.60
N TRP A 23 2.57 4.80 10.12
CA TRP A 23 2.43 6.12 9.52
C TRP A 23 1.74 6.01 8.16
N ARG A 24 0.93 7.01 7.83
CA ARG A 24 0.19 7.05 6.56
C ARG A 24 1.08 6.77 5.34
N GLY A 25 2.29 7.33 5.31
CA GLY A 25 3.21 7.13 4.19
C GLY A 25 3.80 5.73 4.10
N GLU A 26 3.91 5.01 5.23
CA GLU A 26 4.31 3.60 5.24
C GLU A 26 3.19 2.72 4.68
N ALA A 27 1.95 2.95 5.11
CA ALA A 27 0.80 2.17 4.67
C ALA A 27 0.47 2.39 3.18
N VAL A 28 0.64 3.62 2.67
CA VAL A 28 0.41 3.91 1.23
C VAL A 28 1.45 3.24 0.33
N GLU A 29 2.69 3.09 0.80
CA GLU A 29 3.75 2.40 0.05
C GLU A 29 3.76 0.87 0.31
N LEU A 30 2.86 0.37 1.16
CA LEU A 30 2.80 -1.05 1.51
C LEU A 30 2.37 -1.88 0.30
N LYS A 31 3.19 -2.88 -0.03
CA LYS A 31 2.96 -3.84 -1.11
C LYS A 31 2.56 -5.20 -0.56
N TRP A 32 1.82 -5.98 -1.34
CA TRP A 32 1.36 -7.32 -0.94
C TRP A 32 2.51 -8.27 -0.62
N ASP A 33 3.65 -8.16 -1.32
CA ASP A 33 4.86 -8.96 -1.10
C ASP A 33 5.62 -8.62 0.20
N ALA A 34 5.20 -7.57 0.90
CA ALA A 34 5.73 -7.17 2.18
C ALA A 34 4.84 -7.60 3.35
N VAL A 35 3.70 -8.26 3.08
CA VAL A 35 2.77 -8.78 4.10
C VAL A 35 2.91 -10.30 4.21
N ASP A 36 3.33 -10.77 5.38
CA ASP A 36 3.33 -12.19 5.73
C ASP A 36 2.07 -12.51 6.53
N PHE A 37 1.08 -13.12 5.87
CA PHE A 37 -0.17 -13.52 6.51
C PHE A 37 -0.01 -14.71 7.47
N GLY A 38 1.02 -15.55 7.27
CA GLY A 38 1.28 -16.72 8.11
C GLY A 38 1.91 -16.32 9.44
N ARG A 39 2.85 -15.36 9.40
CA ARG A 39 3.49 -14.80 10.60
C ARG A 39 2.75 -13.62 11.21
N GLY A 40 1.80 -13.03 10.47
CA GLY A 40 1.08 -11.84 10.89
C GLY A 40 2.00 -10.61 10.97
N ILE A 41 2.84 -10.39 9.96
CA ILE A 41 3.82 -9.30 9.96
C ILE A 41 3.75 -8.50 8.65
N ALA A 42 3.64 -7.18 8.74
CA ALA A 42 3.89 -6.27 7.62
C ALA A 42 5.29 -5.67 7.73
N THR A 43 6.08 -5.77 6.67
CA THR A 43 7.43 -5.18 6.62
C THR A 43 7.38 -3.79 6.03
N VAL A 44 7.75 -2.77 6.81
CA VAL A 44 7.89 -1.41 6.30
C VAL A 44 9.19 -1.30 5.50
N ARG A 45 9.08 -1.09 4.18
CA ARG A 45 10.24 -1.02 3.28
C ARG A 45 10.57 0.40 2.80
N ALA A 46 9.58 1.28 2.78
CA ALA A 46 9.69 2.65 2.30
C ALA A 46 8.52 3.49 2.83
N THR A 47 8.63 4.80 2.64
CA THR A 47 7.52 5.72 2.89
C THR A 47 7.25 6.56 1.66
N ARG A 48 5.97 6.83 1.39
CA ARG A 48 5.54 7.75 0.35
C ARG A 48 4.79 8.93 0.96
N SER A 49 5.19 10.14 0.62
CA SER A 49 4.44 11.35 0.98
C SER A 49 4.03 12.11 -0.28
N ILE A 50 2.92 12.84 -0.21
CA ILE A 50 2.43 13.68 -1.30
C ILE A 50 2.46 15.12 -0.80
N SER A 51 3.15 16.00 -1.52
CA SER A 51 3.10 17.45 -1.29
C SER A 51 2.79 18.14 -2.61
N GLY A 52 1.63 18.83 -2.66
CA GLY A 52 1.07 19.36 -3.90
C GLY A 52 0.78 18.26 -4.92
N LYS A 53 1.33 18.39 -6.14
CA LYS A 53 1.23 17.38 -7.23
C LYS A 53 2.41 16.40 -7.27
N ARG A 54 3.36 16.51 -6.34
CA ARG A 54 4.60 15.71 -6.35
C ARG A 54 4.50 14.57 -5.34
N VAL A 55 4.84 13.37 -5.81
CA VAL A 55 5.01 12.18 -4.99
C VAL A 55 6.48 12.14 -4.56
N TYR A 56 6.71 12.12 -3.25
CA TYR A 56 8.02 11.99 -2.64
C TYR A 56 8.14 10.57 -2.08
N GLU A 57 9.02 9.78 -2.67
CA GLU A 57 9.43 8.50 -2.12
C GLU A 57 10.63 8.72 -1.20
N GLY A 58 10.40 8.56 0.10
CA GLY A 58 11.47 8.54 1.08
C GLY A 58 12.02 7.13 1.17
N THR A 59 13.22 6.90 0.63
CA THR A 59 14.00 5.71 1.00
C THR A 59 14.25 5.77 2.51
N PRO A 60 14.01 4.69 3.27
CA PRO A 60 14.36 4.68 4.67
C PRO A 60 15.86 4.94 4.80
N LYS A 61 16.24 5.95 5.58
CA LYS A 61 17.62 6.48 5.61
C LYS A 61 18.69 5.44 6.00
N THR A 62 18.32 4.27 6.53
CA THR A 62 19.23 3.16 6.89
C THR A 62 18.50 1.80 6.97
N LYS A 63 19.25 0.67 7.01
CA LYS A 63 18.75 -0.70 7.28
C LYS A 63 17.91 -0.80 8.56
N GLN A 64 18.10 0.10 9.53
CA GLN A 64 17.38 0.15 10.81
C GLN A 64 15.92 0.59 10.70
N SER A 65 15.50 1.22 9.60
CA SER A 65 14.11 1.63 9.41
C SER A 65 13.22 0.55 8.76
N ARG A 66 13.78 -0.63 8.45
CA ARG A 66 13.00 -1.80 8.01
C ARG A 66 12.51 -2.56 9.22
N ARG A 67 11.40 -2.13 9.80
CA ARG A 67 10.76 -2.82 10.92
C ARG A 67 9.63 -3.73 10.45
N GLY A 68 9.50 -4.89 11.11
CA GLY A 68 8.28 -5.67 11.06
C GLY A 68 7.23 -5.06 11.98
N VAL A 69 6.04 -4.84 11.47
CA VAL A 69 4.87 -4.38 12.21
C VAL A 69 3.97 -5.60 12.43
N PRO A 70 3.77 -6.05 13.68
CA PRO A 70 2.82 -7.11 13.99
C PRO A 70 1.41 -6.73 13.54
N LEU A 71 0.70 -7.68 12.95
CA LEU A 71 -0.68 -7.52 12.49
C LEU A 71 -1.60 -8.33 13.40
N THR A 72 -2.59 -7.66 13.99
CA THR A 72 -3.63 -8.33 14.77
C THR A 72 -4.53 -9.17 13.85
N SER A 73 -5.34 -10.05 14.44
CA SER A 73 -6.39 -10.81 13.73
C SER A 73 -7.31 -9.90 12.91
N GLU A 74 -7.66 -8.75 13.46
CA GLU A 74 -8.54 -7.75 12.84
C GLU A 74 -7.83 -7.09 11.64
N ALA A 75 -6.54 -6.76 11.79
CA ALA A 75 -5.76 -6.20 10.70
C ALA A 75 -5.62 -7.20 9.54
N LEU A 76 -5.38 -8.48 9.83
CA LEU A 76 -5.31 -9.53 8.81
C LEU A 76 -6.65 -9.75 8.11
N ALA A 77 -7.76 -9.72 8.85
CA ALA A 77 -9.10 -9.82 8.28
C ALA A 77 -9.41 -8.63 7.36
N LEU A 78 -9.04 -7.41 7.78
CA LEU A 78 -9.15 -6.20 6.96
C LEU A 78 -8.33 -6.32 5.67
N LEU A 79 -7.08 -6.79 5.75
CA LEU A 79 -6.24 -6.96 4.57
C LEU A 79 -6.80 -7.99 3.59
N ARG A 80 -7.37 -9.10 4.06
CA ARG A 80 -8.06 -10.08 3.20
C ARG A 80 -9.26 -9.46 2.47
N HIS A 81 -10.04 -8.65 3.17
CA HIS A 81 -11.16 -7.91 2.57
C HIS A 81 -10.69 -6.93 1.49
N VAL A 82 -9.65 -6.14 1.78
CA VAL A 82 -9.04 -5.20 0.83
C VAL A 82 -8.49 -5.93 -0.40
N GLN A 83 -7.87 -7.11 -0.21
CA GLN A 83 -7.35 -7.91 -1.31
C GLN A 83 -8.46 -8.37 -2.26
N ALA A 84 -9.56 -8.89 -1.73
CA ALA A 84 -10.71 -9.33 -2.53
C ALA A 84 -11.29 -8.17 -3.36
N ILE A 85 -11.52 -7.02 -2.73
CA ILE A 85 -12.01 -5.81 -3.39
C ILE A 85 -11.04 -5.32 -4.48
N ASN A 86 -9.74 -5.33 -4.21
CA ASN A 86 -8.74 -4.89 -5.18
C ASN A 86 -8.69 -5.81 -6.41
N ILE A 87 -8.82 -7.13 -6.22
CA ILE A 87 -8.88 -8.10 -7.33
C ILE A 87 -10.12 -7.82 -8.20
N GLU A 88 -11.29 -7.67 -7.58
CA GLU A 88 -12.54 -7.40 -8.29
C GLU A 88 -12.46 -6.07 -9.08
N ARG A 89 -11.99 -5.00 -8.43
CA ARG A 89 -11.79 -3.69 -9.09
C ARG A 89 -10.77 -3.77 -10.22
N HIS A 90 -9.68 -4.49 -10.01
CA HIS A 90 -8.64 -4.66 -11.02
C HIS A 90 -9.19 -5.40 -12.24
N ALA A 91 -9.90 -6.50 -12.04
CA ALA A 91 -10.53 -7.26 -13.13
C ALA A 91 -11.53 -6.40 -13.92
N ALA A 92 -12.30 -5.54 -13.25
CA ALA A 92 -13.26 -4.64 -13.89
C ALA A 92 -12.61 -3.50 -14.70
N LEU A 93 -11.44 -2.99 -14.27
CA LEU A 93 -10.80 -1.82 -14.88
C LEU A 93 -9.68 -2.19 -15.87
N TYR A 94 -9.02 -3.33 -15.68
CA TYR A 94 -7.81 -3.71 -16.41
C TYR A 94 -7.85 -5.19 -16.80
N ALA A 95 -8.63 -5.52 -17.84
CA ALA A 95 -8.84 -6.89 -18.33
C ALA A 95 -7.55 -7.64 -18.74
N HIS A 96 -6.43 -6.92 -18.95
CA HIS A 96 -5.17 -7.49 -19.47
C HIS A 96 -3.91 -7.02 -18.72
N ALA A 97 -4.04 -6.40 -17.54
CA ALA A 97 -2.86 -5.93 -16.78
C ALA A 97 -2.49 -6.89 -15.64
N SER A 98 -1.22 -6.90 -15.25
CA SER A 98 -0.79 -7.55 -14.01
C SER A 98 -1.37 -6.84 -12.78
N ALA A 99 -1.76 -7.60 -11.75
CA ALA A 99 -2.36 -7.08 -10.52
C ALA A 99 -1.53 -5.94 -9.89
N PHE A 100 -2.22 -4.93 -9.33
CA PHE A 100 -1.55 -3.83 -8.65
C PHE A 100 -0.76 -4.33 -7.42
N PRO A 101 0.52 -3.93 -7.28
CA PRO A 101 1.37 -4.42 -6.19
C PRO A 101 1.01 -3.82 -4.82
N TYR A 102 0.29 -2.68 -4.80
CA TYR A 102 -0.03 -1.93 -3.59
C TYR A 102 -1.29 -2.44 -2.88
N VAL A 103 -1.23 -2.48 -1.55
CA VAL A 103 -2.38 -2.81 -0.70
C VAL A 103 -3.47 -1.74 -0.83
N PHE A 104 -3.09 -0.46 -0.86
CA PHE A 104 -4.03 0.68 -0.91
C PHE A 104 -3.82 1.54 -2.17
N PRO A 105 -4.29 1.11 -3.36
CA PRO A 105 -3.99 1.78 -4.64
C PRO A 105 -4.72 3.13 -4.83
N LYS A 106 -5.87 3.35 -4.16
CA LYS A 106 -6.73 4.52 -4.38
C LYS A 106 -6.08 5.87 -4.09
N MET A 107 -5.03 5.92 -3.28
CA MET A 107 -4.37 7.20 -2.97
C MET A 107 -3.43 7.71 -4.08
N CYS A 108 -3.24 6.93 -5.15
CA CYS A 108 -2.44 7.36 -6.31
C CYS A 108 -3.24 8.18 -7.34
N LEU A 109 -4.58 8.14 -7.34
CA LEU A 109 -5.36 8.49 -8.54
C LEU A 109 -5.91 9.92 -8.63
N ARG A 110 -5.79 10.78 -7.60
CA ARG A 110 -6.21 12.20 -7.74
C ARG A 110 -5.10 13.13 -8.23
N SER A 111 -3.87 12.65 -8.36
CA SER A 111 -2.72 13.42 -8.87
C SER A 111 -1.99 12.78 -10.07
N LEU A 112 -2.38 11.60 -10.54
CA LEU A 112 -1.76 10.94 -11.70
C LEU A 112 -2.50 11.22 -13.02
N ARG A 113 -2.83 12.48 -13.30
CA ARG A 113 -2.85 12.94 -14.69
C ARG A 113 -1.41 13.30 -15.07
N GLY A 114 -0.63 12.29 -15.41
CA GLY A 114 0.73 12.44 -15.93
C GLY A 114 1.82 11.91 -14.98
N HIS A 115 2.49 10.85 -15.44
CA HIS A 115 3.86 10.47 -15.09
C HIS A 115 4.16 10.08 -13.63
N CYS A 116 4.17 8.77 -13.37
CA CYS A 116 5.39 8.06 -12.94
C CYS A 116 5.09 6.56 -12.86
N TRP A 117 5.35 5.83 -13.94
CA TRP A 117 5.57 4.38 -13.88
C TRP A 117 7.08 4.17 -13.84
N PRO A 118 7.65 3.35 -12.95
CA PRO A 118 9.05 2.97 -13.06
C PRO A 118 9.16 2.04 -14.27
N SER A 119 9.50 2.60 -15.43
CA SER A 119 10.00 1.85 -16.58
C SER A 119 11.37 1.29 -16.21
N GLY A 120 11.38 0.16 -15.51
CA GLY A 120 12.59 -0.62 -15.30
C GLY A 120 13.05 -1.22 -16.62
N THR A 121 14.16 -0.75 -17.15
CA THR A 121 15.05 -1.60 -17.96
C THR A 121 16.29 -1.87 -17.12
N PRO A 122 16.77 -3.13 -17.04
CA PRO A 122 18.02 -3.43 -16.39
C PRO A 122 19.16 -3.00 -17.32
N SER A 123 19.93 -1.99 -16.94
CA SER A 123 21.21 -1.70 -17.60
C SER A 123 22.21 -2.77 -17.15
N SER A 124 22.43 -3.76 -18.02
CA SER A 124 23.55 -4.69 -17.96
C SER A 124 24.87 -3.93 -18.05
N GLY A 125 25.69 -4.01 -17.01
CA GLY A 125 27.09 -3.61 -17.07
C GLY A 125 27.95 -4.76 -17.58
N SER A 126 28.65 -4.53 -18.69
CA SER A 126 30.00 -5.00 -19.02
C SER A 126 30.41 -4.31 -20.32
#